data_AF-A0A6N9IVY8-F1
#
_entry.id   AF-A0A6N9IVY8-F1
#
_cell.length_a   1.000
_cell.length_b   1.000
_cell.length_c   1.000
_cell.angle_alpha   90.00
_cell.angle_beta   90.00
_cell.angle_gamma   90.00
#
_symmetry.space_group_name_H-M   'P 1'
#
loop_
_entity.id
_entity.type
_entity.pdbx_description
1 polymer ?
#
loop_
_entity_poly.entity_id
_entity_poly.type
_entity_poly.pdbx_seq_one_letter_code
_entity_poly.pdbx_strand_id
1 'polypeptide(L)' 'MKLRTGDSLYEPFSRNTGEITSIIEHPDGKIVKVRWRIPGELPHDTELFYKKVQRCVRDGYYEHTPKKDPA' A
#
# COMPACT_ATOMS: atom_id res chain seq x y z
N MET A 1 -6.32 9.28 7.50
CA MET A 1 -5.56 9.26 6.23
C MET A 1 -6.36 8.58 5.13
N LYS A 2 -6.34 9.10 3.89
CA LYS A 2 -7.07 8.54 2.74
C LYS A 2 -6.06 7.97 1.74
N LEU A 3 -6.04 6.65 1.58
CA LEU A 3 -5.17 5.97 0.61
C LEU A 3 -5.70 6.18 -0.82
N ARG A 4 -4.80 6.25 -1.79
CA ARG A 4 -5.11 6.41 -3.21
C ARG A 4 -4.25 5.47 -4.05
N THR A 5 -4.73 5.16 -5.25
CA THR A 5 -3.93 4.46 -6.26
C THR A 5 -2.70 5.28 -6.64
N GLY A 6 -1.55 4.63 -6.69
CA GLY A 6 -0.23 5.17 -6.93
C GLY A 6 0.47 5.73 -5.70
N ASP A 7 -0.16 5.69 -4.52
CA ASP A 7 0.55 5.95 -3.26
C ASP A 7 1.63 4.89 -3.03
N SER A 8 2.75 5.33 -2.46
CA SER A 8 3.85 4.44 -2.08
C SER A 8 3.79 4.13 -0.58
N LEU A 9 3.98 2.86 -0.26
CA LEU A 9 4.12 2.33 1.10
C LEU A 9 5.56 1.84 1.26
N TYR A 10 6.22 2.18 2.35
CA TYR A 10 7.51 1.61 2.71
C TYR A 10 7.36 0.82 4.01
N GLU A 11 7.79 -0.43 4.02
CA GLU A 11 7.88 -1.25 5.23
C GLU A 11 9.35 -1.33 5.68
N PRO A 12 9.71 -0.70 6.82
CA PRO A 12 11.10 -0.62 7.27
C PRO A 12 11.71 -1.98 7.64
N PHE A 13 10.92 -2.90 8.19
CA PHE A 13 11.42 -4.19 8.68
C PHE A 13 11.97 -5.07 7.55
N SER A 14 11.24 -5.19 6.45
CA SER A 14 11.71 -5.89 5.24
C SER A 14 12.50 -5.01 4.27
N ARG A 15 12.63 -3.70 4.55
CA ARG A 15 13.22 -2.70 3.64
C ARG A 15 12.59 -2.76 2.24
N ASN A 16 11.27 -2.85 2.21
CA ASN A 16 10.50 -3.11 0.99
C ASN A 16 9.59 -1.92 0.66
N THR A 17 9.45 -1.64 -0.63
CA THR A 17 8.55 -0.61 -1.14
C THR A 17 7.39 -1.24 -1.90
N GLY A 18 6.18 -0.84 -1.57
CA GLY A 18 4.94 -1.23 -2.23
C GLY A 18 4.25 -0.04 -2.88
N GLU A 19 3.65 -0.23 -4.05
CA GLU A 19 2.78 0.77 -4.69
C GLU A 19 1.33 0.29 -4.65
N ILE A 20 0.40 1.14 -4.24
CA ILE A 20 -1.03 0.83 -4.33
C ILE A 20 -1.44 0.84 -5.79
N THR A 21 -1.76 -0.31 -6.37
CA THR A 21 -2.14 -0.41 -7.78
C THR A 21 -3.65 -0.33 -7.99
N SER A 22 -4.44 -0.67 -6.98
CA SER A 22 -5.90 -0.58 -7.05
C SER A 22 -6.54 -0.50 -5.67
N ILE A 23 -7.71 0.15 -5.60
CA ILE A 23 -8.62 0.13 -4.46
C ILE A 23 -9.99 -0.30 -4.98
N ILE A 24 -10.44 -1.47 -4.56
CA ILE A 24 -11.64 -2.15 -5.05
C ILE A 24 -12.70 -2.07 -3.95
N GLU A 25 -13.91 -1.60 -4.30
CA GLU A 25 -15.07 -1.65 -3.40
C GLU A 25 -15.57 -3.09 -3.29
N HIS A 26 -15.81 -3.55 -2.06
CA HIS A 26 -16.28 -4.89 -1.73
C HIS A 26 -17.47 -4.78 -0.75
N PRO A 27 -18.45 -5.70 -0.76
CA PRO A 27 -19.58 -5.64 0.18
C PRO A 27 -19.18 -5.47 1.65
N ASP A 28 -18.08 -6.13 2.07
CA ASP A 28 -17.56 -6.06 3.45
C ASP A 28 -16.54 -4.93 3.70
N GLY A 29 -16.29 -4.06 2.71
CA GLY A 29 -15.38 -2.94 2.85
C GLY A 29 -14.58 -2.64 1.58
N LYS A 30 -13.28 -2.37 1.72
CA LYS A 30 -12.41 -2.06 0.58
C LYS A 30 -11.20 -2.97 0.58
N ILE A 31 -10.82 -3.44 -0.59
CA ILE A 31 -9.62 -4.22 -0.82
C ILE A 31 -8.60 -3.32 -1.50
N VAL A 32 -7.37 -3.32 -0.99
CA VAL A 32 -6.24 -2.57 -1.51
C VAL A 32 -5.28 -3.57 -2.12
N LYS A 33 -5.00 -3.41 -3.42
CA LYS A 33 -3.99 -4.19 -4.11
C LYS A 33 -2.68 -3.41 -4.08
N VAL A 34 -1.62 -4.03 -3.57
CA VAL A 34 -0.29 -3.42 -3.41
C VAL A 34 0.72 -4.25 -4.19
N ARG A 35 1.54 -3.60 -5.02
CA ARG A 35 2.66 -4.23 -5.73
C ARG A 35 3.94 -4.04 -4.94
N TRP A 36 4.45 -5.10 -4.33
CA TRP A 36 5.69 -5.08 -3.57
C TRP A 36 6.91 -5.23 -4.48
N ARG A 37 8.03 -4.63 -4.09
CA ARG A 37 9.32 -4.69 -4.80
C ARG A 37 10.42 -5.13 -3.85
N ILE A 38 10.46 -6.42 -3.56
CA ILE A 38 11.52 -7.01 -2.74
C ILE A 38 12.80 -7.08 -3.58
N PRO A 39 13.94 -6.53 -3.12
CA PRO A 39 15.20 -6.64 -3.84
C PRO A 39 15.58 -8.10 -4.12
N GLY A 40 15.87 -8.42 -5.38
CA GLY A 40 16.21 -9.78 -5.81
C GLY A 40 15.00 -10.64 -6.22
N GLU A 41 13.78 -10.14 -6.06
CA GLU A 41 12.56 -10.82 -6.50
C GLU A 41 11.82 -9.99 -7.55
N LEU A 42 11.02 -10.67 -8.38
CA LEU A 42 10.12 -9.98 -9.29
C LEU A 42 8.99 -9.30 -8.48
N PRO A 43 8.56 -8.10 -8.88
CA PRO A 43 7.43 -7.45 -8.23
C PRO A 43 6.19 -8.35 -8.27
N HIS A 44 5.51 -8.47 -7.14
CA HIS A 44 4.27 -9.25 -7.04
C HIS A 44 3.20 -8.44 -6.33
N ASP A 45 1.95 -8.70 -6.70
CA ASP A 45 0.81 -8.04 -6.12
C ASP A 45 0.31 -8.81 -4.88
N THR A 46 -0.11 -8.09 -3.85
CA THR A 46 -0.77 -8.63 -2.66
C THR A 46 -2.05 -7.84 -2.37
N GLU A 47 -3.09 -8.54 -1.94
CA GLU A 47 -4.37 -7.95 -1.58
C GLU A 47 -4.52 -7.85 -0.06
N LEU A 48 -4.86 -6.66 0.41
CA LEU A 48 -5.00 -6.36 1.83
C LEU A 48 -6.30 -5.61 2.07
N PHE A 49 -6.97 -5.88 3.20
CA PHE A 49 -8.09 -5.05 3.61
C PHE A 49 -7.64 -3.62 3.90
N TYR A 50 -8.41 -2.65 3.42
CA TYR A 50 -8.12 -1.23 3.58
C TYR A 50 -7.90 -0.83 5.04
N LYS A 51 -8.72 -1.34 5.96
CA LYS A 51 -8.56 -1.10 7.41
C LYS A 51 -7.22 -1.61 7.96
N LYS A 52 -6.71 -2.72 7.45
CA LYS A 52 -5.40 -3.28 7.84
C LYS A 52 -4.29 -2.35 7.39
N VAL A 53 -4.31 -1.90 6.14
CA VAL A 53 -3.30 -0.98 5.59
C VAL A 53 -3.31 0.34 6.37
N GLN A 54 -4.48 0.93 6.61
CA GLN A 54 -4.59 2.15 7.41
C GLN A 54 -4.05 1.99 8.83
N ARG A 55 -4.34 0.85 9.47
CA ARG A 55 -3.80 0.53 10.79
C ARG A 55 -2.28 0.43 10.76
N CYS A 56 -1.70 -0.28 9.78
CA CYS A 56 -0.26 -0.40 9.64
C CYS A 56 0.42 0.96 9.47
N VAL A 57 -0.18 1.87 8.69
CA VAL A 57 0.36 3.23 8.55
C VAL A 57 0.25 4.02 9.85
N ARG A 58 -0.92 3.99 10.50
CA ARG A 58 -1.15 4.71 11.77
C ARG A 58 -0.21 4.22 12.88
N ASP A 59 -0.02 2.91 12.97
CA ASP A 59 0.79 2.27 14.01
C ASP A 59 2.30 2.32 13.68
N GLY A 60 2.70 2.92 12.55
CA GLY A 60 4.10 3.12 12.16
C GLY A 60 4.78 1.90 11.53
N TYR A 61 4.04 0.85 11.19
CA TYR A 61 4.58 -0.32 10.49
C TYR A 61 4.86 -0.04 9.02
N TYR A 62 4.07 0.85 8.40
CA TYR A 62 4.28 1.33 7.03
C TYR A 62 4.43 2.84 7.03
N GLU A 63 5.45 3.34 6.34
CA GLU A 63 5.53 4.75 5.96
C GLU A 63 4.69 4.97 4.70
N HIS A 64 3.91 6.04 4.67
CA HIS A 64 3.05 6.38 3.53
C HIS A 64 3.55 7.65 2.86
N THR A 65 3.84 7.53 1.56
CA THR A 65 4.11 8.66 0.68
C THR A 65 2.95 8.78 -0.30
N PRO A 66 2.11 9.83 -0.18
CA PRO A 66 1.06 10.09 -1.15
C PRO A 66 1.65 10.29 -2.54
N LYS A 67 0.95 9.81 -3.57
CA LYS A 67 1.31 10.17 -4.95
C LYS A 67 1.26 11.70 -5.07
N LYS A 68 2.34 12.31 -5.59
CA LYS A 68 2.28 13.71 -5.99
C LYS A 68 1.28 13.83 -7.14
N ASP A 69 0.18 14.54 -6.92
CA ASP A 69 -0.68 14.97 -8.01
C ASP A 69 0.18 15.84 -8.94
N PRO A 70 0.24 15.56 -10.26
CA PRO A 70 0.92 16.45 -11.19
C PRO A 70 0.24 17.83 -11.11
N ALA A 71 1.05 18.86 -10.84
CA ALA A 71 0.63 20.24 -10.75
C ALA A 71 0.07 20.78 -12.07
#